data_AF-A0A0P6WLR7-F1
#
_entry.id   AF-A0A0P6WLR7-F1
#
_cell.length_a   1.000
_cell.length_b   1.000
_cell.length_c   1.000
_cell.angle_alpha   90.00
_cell.angle_beta   90.00
_cell.angle_gamma   90.00
#
_symmetry.space_group_name_H-M   'P 1'
#
loop_
_entity.id
_entity.type
_entity.pdbx_description
1 polymer ?
#
loop_
_entity_poly.entity_id
_entity_poly.type
_entity_poly.pdbx_seq_one_letter_code
_entity_poly.pdbx_strand_id
1 'polypeptide(L)'
;NKDIKSFMVNTRIKKPESLKEKIVRKVKLYEDSESDPKVFIDKILDDIIGVRILCLLNDEEAKIYATLKEHFLRNTVEYNGTKYLIGDKDDTTYPYLGYFNETQPVPQKNGEGIYKLKLKYFYDEDKFINIELQVKSLTHMVWGELEHMLFYKNYRYNLDHEIHSKTMLSINKILTTLDSQLKDLQLHLTQNDKIKDLQNMATKLLYNSVHDEIKEIHDIDLDLREIYSLISQLYFYPYDNYKDALKFSASFFRSISELEIDSEYFKLDSYSTLDLEGEFQQILSEQDDNMFNNETAVLLNELAKKIQELTKGNDIFWGCLISIYNQLLSQENKDNTFDSEKEDKLIEENYQKAILNITYNFIQSYIDFITEEAIDEFDFSENVSFLNNVVIDVLIKHFSEYKKLDFFLESVHLLKIKEVIKKFYTVHERSLKNLDINLSEDLNNDQKEILVRLISNTLKLQIEFHLKGKFDSECLASLTKDSAIDDIIWTPRLETQKLEQLSEGKLEIKNLNDLFDNLYYEEGEDIDY
;
A
#
# COMPACT_ATOMS: atom_id res chain seq x y z
N ASN A 1 16.29 4.87 6.02
CA ASN A 1 16.36 4.31 4.65
C ASN A 1 16.60 2.81 4.66
N LYS A 2 15.49 2.04 4.78
CA LYS A 2 15.47 0.57 4.76
C LYS A 2 15.15 -0.02 3.36
N ASP A 3 15.00 0.82 2.33
CA ASP A 3 14.38 0.42 1.05
C ASP A 3 15.31 0.11 -0.13
N ILE A 4 16.62 0.37 -0.02
CA ILE A 4 17.56 0.08 -1.12
C ILE A 4 18.25 -1.27 -0.83
N LYS A 5 17.64 -2.36 -1.30
CA LYS A 5 18.03 -3.74 -0.88
C LYS A 5 19.22 -4.35 -1.63
N SER A 6 19.69 -3.78 -2.75
CA SER A 6 20.93 -4.22 -3.41
C SER A 6 21.48 -3.20 -4.42
N PHE A 7 22.69 -2.69 -4.18
CA PHE A 7 23.44 -1.90 -5.15
C PHE A 7 24.90 -2.37 -5.22
N MET A 8 25.52 -2.22 -6.39
CA MET A 8 26.94 -2.52 -6.60
C MET A 8 27.70 -1.23 -6.94
N VAL A 9 28.87 -1.03 -6.33
CA VAL A 9 29.70 0.15 -6.59
C VAL A 9 30.92 -0.26 -7.41
N ASN A 10 31.03 0.29 -8.61
CA ASN A 10 32.18 0.13 -9.48
C ASN A 10 32.97 1.43 -9.51
N THR A 11 34.29 1.34 -9.33
CA THR A 11 35.18 2.51 -9.40
C THR A 11 36.18 2.33 -10.53
N ARG A 12 36.61 3.45 -11.13
CA ARG A 12 37.67 3.46 -12.12
C ARG A 12 38.49 4.73 -12.03
N ILE A 13 39.79 4.60 -12.27
CA ILE A 13 40.67 5.72 -12.57
C ILE A 13 40.82 5.77 -14.09
N LYS A 14 40.71 6.97 -14.67
CA LYS A 14 40.80 7.14 -16.12
C LYS A 14 42.19 6.73 -16.61
N LYS A 15 42.24 5.87 -17.64
CA LYS A 15 43.50 5.39 -18.23
C LYS A 15 44.24 6.52 -18.98
N PRO A 16 45.59 6.53 -18.98
CA PRO A 16 46.39 7.56 -19.66
C PRO A 16 46.06 7.72 -21.14
N GLU A 17 45.78 6.63 -21.86
CA GLU A 17 45.46 6.65 -23.29
C GLU A 17 44.13 7.35 -23.56
N SER A 18 43.11 7.07 -22.74
CA SER A 18 41.80 7.70 -22.81
C SER A 18 41.86 9.18 -22.43
N LEU A 19 42.74 9.53 -21.50
CA LEU A 19 43.02 10.92 -21.13
C LEU A 19 43.67 11.68 -22.30
N LYS A 20 44.70 11.11 -22.93
CA LYS A 20 45.34 11.67 -24.13
C LYS A 20 44.34 11.91 -25.25
N GLU A 21 43.48 10.92 -25.55
CA GLU A 21 42.42 11.07 -26.55
C GLU A 21 41.47 12.22 -26.21
N LYS A 22 41.08 12.36 -24.93
CA LYS A 22 40.16 13.41 -24.48
C LYS A 22 40.76 14.81 -24.57
N ILE A 23 42.07 14.95 -24.28
CA ILE A 23 42.83 16.19 -24.48
C ILE A 23 42.82 16.57 -25.96
N VAL A 24 43.17 15.64 -26.85
CA VAL A 24 43.20 15.86 -28.30
C VAL A 24 41.81 16.16 -28.88
N ARG A 25 40.72 15.65 -28.30
CA ARG A 25 39.36 16.00 -28.73
C ARG A 25 38.91 17.40 -28.28
N LYS A 26 39.57 17.98 -27.28
CA LYS A 26 39.20 19.27 -26.67
C LYS A 26 40.32 20.31 -26.79
N VAL A 27 41.04 20.34 -27.91
CA VAL A 27 42.21 21.23 -28.12
C VAL A 27 41.91 22.69 -27.83
N LYS A 28 40.77 23.23 -28.30
CA LYS A 28 40.40 24.63 -28.04
C LYS A 28 40.34 24.97 -26.54
N LEU A 29 39.79 24.06 -25.74
CA LEU A 29 39.69 24.23 -24.28
C LEU A 29 41.05 24.03 -23.58
N TYR A 30 41.98 23.30 -24.21
CA TYR A 30 43.37 23.20 -23.75
C TYR A 30 44.16 24.50 -24.03
N GLU A 31 43.93 25.12 -25.19
CA GLU A 31 44.48 26.45 -25.52
C GLU A 31 43.98 27.52 -24.53
N ASP A 32 42.69 27.48 -24.17
CA ASP A 32 42.08 28.37 -23.15
C ASP A 32 42.62 28.15 -21.72
N SER A 33 43.36 27.05 -21.49
CA SER A 33 44.04 26.77 -20.21
C SER A 33 45.49 27.25 -20.18
N GLU A 34 45.91 28.09 -21.13
CA GLU A 34 47.29 28.57 -21.29
C GLU A 34 48.31 27.43 -21.41
N SER A 35 47.87 26.27 -21.90
CA SER A 35 48.66 25.03 -21.97
C SER A 35 49.09 24.46 -20.61
N ASP A 36 48.55 24.93 -19.48
CA ASP A 36 48.81 24.34 -18.16
C ASP A 36 47.97 23.04 -17.99
N PRO A 37 48.63 21.87 -17.89
CA PRO A 37 47.95 20.59 -17.72
C PRO A 37 47.08 20.54 -16.46
N LYS A 38 47.48 21.23 -15.39
CA LYS A 38 46.75 21.26 -14.12
C LYS A 38 45.46 22.06 -14.27
N VAL A 39 45.54 23.25 -14.86
CA VAL A 39 44.36 24.09 -15.16
C VAL A 39 43.39 23.38 -16.11
N PHE A 40 43.91 22.64 -17.10
CA PHE A 40 43.07 21.83 -17.99
C PHE A 40 42.33 20.72 -17.23
N ILE A 41 43.05 19.99 -16.38
CA ILE A 41 42.49 18.91 -15.56
C ILE A 41 41.41 19.46 -14.62
N ASP A 42 41.70 20.56 -13.94
CA ASP A 42 40.85 21.18 -12.94
C ASP A 42 39.58 21.80 -13.54
N LYS A 43 39.64 22.31 -14.78
CA LYS A 43 38.50 22.97 -15.47
C LYS A 43 37.66 22.05 -16.35
N ILE A 44 38.22 20.98 -16.92
CA ILE A 44 37.59 20.27 -18.07
C ILE A 44 37.34 18.78 -17.81
N LEU A 45 38.00 18.18 -16.81
CA LEU A 45 37.94 16.75 -16.53
C LEU A 45 37.24 16.46 -15.21
N ASP A 46 35.92 16.38 -15.28
CA ASP A 46 35.07 15.98 -14.16
C ASP A 46 35.22 14.47 -13.81
N ASP A 47 35.68 13.65 -14.77
CA ASP A 47 35.63 12.18 -14.74
C ASP A 47 37.01 11.49 -14.61
N ILE A 48 37.94 12.13 -13.87
CA ILE A 48 39.26 11.55 -13.58
C ILE A 48 39.10 10.30 -12.72
N ILE A 49 38.34 10.45 -11.63
CA ILE A 49 37.83 9.35 -10.83
C ILE A 49 36.36 9.18 -11.21
N GLY A 50 36.02 8.00 -11.73
CA GLY A 50 34.65 7.64 -12.03
C GLY A 50 34.14 6.64 -11.00
N VAL A 51 33.04 6.95 -10.33
CA VAL A 51 32.28 6.05 -9.48
C VAL A 51 30.96 5.75 -10.19
N ARG A 52 30.56 4.48 -10.22
CA ARG A 52 29.29 4.05 -10.80
C ARG A 52 28.55 3.21 -9.78
N ILE A 53 27.36 3.64 -9.42
CA ILE A 53 26.43 2.87 -8.60
C ILE A 53 25.49 2.15 -9.57
N LEU A 54 25.45 0.82 -9.46
CA LEU A 54 24.59 -0.05 -10.24
C LEU A 54 23.42 -0.50 -9.36
N CYS A 55 22.21 -0.16 -9.79
CA CYS A 55 20.95 -0.60 -9.20
C CYS A 55 20.27 -1.63 -10.12
N LEU A 56 19.25 -2.31 -9.61
CA LEU A 56 18.60 -3.39 -10.33
C LEU A 56 17.64 -2.82 -11.38
N LEU A 57 16.76 -1.93 -10.94
CA LEU A 57 15.66 -1.38 -11.75
C LEU A 57 15.91 0.08 -12.14
N ASN A 58 15.26 0.52 -13.22
CA ASN A 58 15.37 1.90 -13.70
C ASN A 58 14.81 2.95 -12.73
N ASP A 59 13.71 2.67 -12.05
CA ASP A 59 13.06 3.62 -11.14
C ASP A 59 13.81 3.81 -9.81
N GLU A 60 14.73 2.89 -9.47
CA GLU A 60 15.64 3.02 -8.35
C GLU A 60 16.70 4.11 -8.56
N GLU A 61 17.03 4.47 -9.80
CA GLU A 61 18.07 5.46 -10.10
C GLU A 61 17.77 6.83 -9.48
N ALA A 62 16.52 7.28 -9.64
CA ALA A 62 16.05 8.55 -9.10
C ALA A 62 16.04 8.55 -7.57
N LYS A 63 15.61 7.43 -6.96
CA LYS A 63 15.57 7.25 -5.50
C LYS A 63 16.97 7.30 -4.90
N ILE A 64 17.91 6.54 -5.47
CA ILE A 64 19.31 6.53 -5.04
C ILE A 64 19.93 7.92 -5.21
N TYR A 65 19.67 8.59 -6.33
CA TYR A 65 20.15 9.95 -6.54
C TYR A 65 19.63 10.92 -5.47
N ALA A 66 18.33 10.88 -5.15
CA ALA A 66 17.73 11.72 -4.13
C ALA A 66 18.38 11.48 -2.76
N THR A 67 18.52 10.22 -2.34
CA THR A 67 19.19 9.84 -1.09
C THR A 67 20.65 10.33 -1.05
N LEU A 68 21.40 10.20 -2.15
CA LEU A 68 22.78 10.70 -2.20
C LEU A 68 22.84 12.23 -2.09
N LYS A 69 21.89 12.94 -2.70
CA LYS A 69 21.84 14.40 -2.68
C LYS A 69 21.55 14.93 -1.28
N GLU A 70 20.66 14.27 -0.53
CA GLU A 70 20.31 14.65 0.85
C GLU A 70 21.55 14.81 1.75
N HIS A 71 22.56 13.95 1.57
CA HIS A 71 23.80 14.02 2.32
C HIS A 71 24.60 15.30 2.09
N PHE A 72 24.33 16.09 1.04
CA PHE A 72 25.04 17.34 0.72
C PHE A 72 24.27 18.62 1.08
N LEU A 73 23.02 18.54 1.56
CA LEU A 73 22.14 19.72 1.68
C LEU A 73 22.41 20.64 2.89
N ARG A 74 23.38 20.32 3.75
CA ARG A 74 23.56 21.04 5.03
C ARG A 74 24.30 22.36 4.91
N ASN A 75 25.42 22.39 4.18
CA ASN A 75 26.33 23.52 4.13
C ASN A 75 26.73 23.88 2.70
N THR A 76 27.18 25.11 2.47
CA THR A 76 27.65 25.57 1.15
C THR A 76 29.01 26.26 1.25
N VAL A 77 29.91 25.97 0.30
CA VAL A 77 31.19 26.68 0.14
C VAL A 77 31.30 27.27 -1.26
N GLU A 78 31.93 28.43 -1.35
CA GLU A 78 32.21 29.11 -2.61
C GLU A 78 33.70 28.95 -2.98
N TYR A 79 33.96 28.45 -4.18
CA TYR A 79 35.31 28.31 -4.72
C TYR A 79 35.35 28.84 -6.15
N ASN A 80 36.23 29.80 -6.44
CA ASN A 80 36.34 30.48 -7.73
C ASN A 80 34.99 31.00 -8.27
N GLY A 81 34.17 31.60 -7.41
CA GLY A 81 32.84 32.14 -7.77
C GLY A 81 31.76 31.09 -8.02
N THR A 82 32.03 29.81 -7.74
CA THR A 82 31.08 28.71 -7.91
C THR A 82 30.70 28.13 -6.54
N LYS A 83 29.40 27.96 -6.28
CA LYS A 83 28.90 27.38 -5.03
C LYS A 83 28.85 25.86 -5.10
N TYR A 84 29.32 25.20 -4.04
CA TYR A 84 29.30 23.75 -3.84
C TYR A 84 28.59 23.42 -2.54
N LEU A 85 27.79 22.35 -2.57
CA LEU A 85 27.08 21.78 -1.42
C LEU A 85 28.00 20.79 -0.70
N ILE A 86 28.11 20.85 0.63
CA ILE A 86 29.02 19.98 1.41
C ILE A 86 28.24 18.99 2.25
N GLY A 87 28.76 17.75 2.31
CA GLY A 87 28.15 16.71 3.11
C GLY A 87 28.65 16.55 4.54
N ASP A 88 27.70 16.17 5.42
CA ASP A 88 27.71 15.70 6.83
C ASP A 88 28.79 16.11 7.85
N LYS A 89 29.78 16.95 7.50
CA LYS A 89 30.67 17.58 8.49
C LYS A 89 30.22 19.00 8.76
N ASP A 90 29.99 19.30 10.03
CA ASP A 90 29.67 20.64 10.53
C ASP A 90 30.85 21.62 10.40
N ASP A 91 32.04 21.12 10.08
CA ASP A 91 33.25 21.91 9.91
C ASP A 91 33.86 21.72 8.51
N THR A 92 34.22 22.83 7.89
CA THR A 92 34.94 22.94 6.61
C THR A 92 36.41 22.50 6.72
N THR A 93 36.77 21.69 7.72
CA THR A 93 38.12 21.14 7.88
C THR A 93 38.40 20.10 6.79
N TYR A 94 39.49 20.32 6.05
CA TYR A 94 39.96 19.39 5.03
C TYR A 94 40.23 17.99 5.62
N PRO A 95 39.92 16.89 4.91
CA PRO A 95 39.27 16.84 3.61
C PRO A 95 37.73 16.78 3.67
N TYR A 96 37.07 17.32 2.64
CA TYR A 96 35.61 17.28 2.45
C TYR A 96 35.22 17.08 0.97
N LEU A 97 33.97 16.67 0.74
CA LEU A 97 33.37 16.53 -0.59
C LEU A 97 32.43 17.70 -0.87
N GLY A 98 32.68 18.41 -1.96
CA GLY A 98 31.79 19.43 -2.50
C GLY A 98 31.02 18.90 -3.71
N TYR A 99 29.70 19.05 -3.72
CA TYR A 99 28.82 18.69 -4.81
C TYR A 99 28.38 19.93 -5.59
N PHE A 100 28.53 19.90 -6.91
CA PHE A 100 27.99 20.93 -7.80
C PHE A 100 26.55 20.57 -8.19
N ASN A 101 25.58 21.32 -7.65
CA ASN A 101 24.16 21.10 -7.92
C ASN A 101 23.80 21.50 -9.35
N GLU A 102 23.41 20.51 -10.16
CA GLU A 102 22.96 20.68 -11.55
C GLU A 102 21.57 20.05 -11.75
N THR A 103 20.82 20.50 -12.76
CA THR A 103 19.51 19.93 -13.10
C THR A 103 19.65 18.46 -13.53
N GLN A 104 18.84 17.58 -12.94
CA GLN A 104 18.84 16.14 -13.21
C GLN A 104 17.47 15.64 -13.68
N PRO A 105 17.42 14.53 -14.43
CA PRO A 105 18.56 13.81 -15.00
C PRO A 105 19.25 14.63 -16.10
N VAL A 106 20.57 14.51 -16.25
CA VAL A 106 21.30 15.27 -17.27
C VAL A 106 21.03 14.68 -18.64
N PRO A 107 20.53 15.48 -19.62
CA PRO A 107 20.23 14.98 -20.95
C PRO A 107 21.50 14.54 -21.67
N GLN A 108 21.47 13.35 -22.24
CA GLN A 108 22.54 12.79 -23.06
C GLN A 108 22.29 13.03 -24.55
N LYS A 109 23.34 12.86 -25.38
CA LYS A 109 23.25 13.06 -26.84
C LYS A 109 22.32 12.07 -27.55
N ASN A 110 22.00 10.96 -26.90
CA ASN A 110 21.12 9.90 -27.37
C ASN A 110 19.64 10.14 -27.00
N GLY A 111 19.33 11.23 -26.27
CA GLY A 111 17.97 11.57 -25.85
C GLY A 111 17.55 11.03 -24.48
N GLU A 112 18.35 10.15 -23.87
CA GLU A 112 18.08 9.60 -22.53
C GLU A 112 18.70 10.48 -21.42
N GLY A 113 18.11 10.43 -20.22
CA GLY A 113 18.63 11.10 -19.03
C GLY A 113 19.66 10.24 -18.27
N ILE A 114 20.65 10.85 -17.63
CA ILE A 114 21.52 10.16 -16.67
C ILE A 114 21.56 10.90 -15.34
N TYR A 115 21.40 10.17 -14.24
CA TYR A 115 21.64 10.69 -12.90
C TYR A 115 23.14 10.67 -12.61
N LYS A 116 23.71 11.86 -12.36
CA LYS A 116 25.12 11.98 -11.99
C LYS A 116 25.37 13.07 -10.95
N LEU A 117 26.38 12.88 -10.12
CA LEU A 117 26.88 13.89 -9.20
C LEU A 117 28.30 14.28 -9.62
N LYS A 118 28.50 15.59 -9.83
CA LYS A 118 29.83 16.18 -10.01
C LYS A 118 30.38 16.57 -8.65
N LEU A 119 31.36 15.81 -8.19
CA LEU A 119 31.95 15.95 -6.86
C LEU A 119 33.38 16.48 -6.98
N LYS A 120 33.78 17.29 -6.01
CA LYS A 120 35.17 17.71 -5.77
C LYS A 120 35.60 17.24 -4.39
N TYR A 121 36.66 16.45 -4.36
CA TYR A 121 37.31 16.05 -3.11
C TYR A 121 38.40 17.05 -2.78
N PHE A 122 38.12 17.96 -1.85
CA PHE A 122 39.08 18.96 -1.37
C PHE A 122 39.93 18.35 -0.26
N TYR A 123 41.26 18.44 -0.40
CA TYR A 123 42.20 17.89 0.59
C TYR A 123 43.17 18.94 1.14
N ASP A 124 43.10 20.18 0.64
CA ASP A 124 43.88 21.34 1.06
C ASP A 124 43.18 22.63 0.53
N GLU A 125 43.58 23.83 0.98
CA GLU A 125 42.93 25.12 0.64
C GLU A 125 42.72 25.34 -0.86
N ASP A 126 43.69 24.90 -1.68
CA ASP A 126 43.66 25.06 -3.14
C ASP A 126 43.91 23.76 -3.89
N LYS A 127 43.64 22.61 -3.27
CA LYS A 127 43.86 21.32 -3.92
C LYS A 127 42.64 20.42 -3.82
N PHE A 128 42.18 19.99 -4.99
CA PHE A 128 41.04 19.12 -5.13
C PHE A 128 41.24 18.06 -6.21
N ILE A 129 40.40 17.03 -6.17
CA ILE A 129 40.30 16.01 -7.21
C ILE A 129 38.85 15.95 -7.69
N ASN A 130 38.66 15.98 -9.01
CA ASN A 130 37.35 15.83 -9.63
C ASN A 130 36.91 14.35 -9.64
N ILE A 131 35.69 14.11 -9.16
CA ILE A 131 35.05 12.81 -9.09
C ILE A 131 33.68 12.91 -9.78
N GLU A 132 33.43 12.01 -10.72
CA GLU A 132 32.10 11.84 -11.31
C GLU A 132 31.46 10.58 -10.75
N LEU A 133 30.32 10.74 -10.06
CA LEU A 133 29.49 9.62 -9.62
C LEU A 133 28.29 9.50 -10.55
N GLN A 134 28.08 8.32 -11.13
CA GLN A 134 26.92 8.02 -11.98
C GLN A 134 26.05 6.96 -11.30
N VAL A 135 24.73 7.14 -11.33
CA VAL A 135 23.77 6.12 -10.93
C VAL A 135 23.17 5.53 -12.20
N LYS A 136 23.19 4.20 -12.32
CA LYS A 136 22.64 3.47 -13.47
C LYS A 136 21.97 2.17 -13.03
N SER A 137 20.91 1.77 -13.71
CA SER A 137 20.33 0.44 -13.65
C SER A 137 21.18 -0.56 -14.44
N LEU A 138 20.89 -1.85 -14.28
CA LEU A 138 21.51 -2.89 -15.09
C LEU A 138 21.19 -2.72 -16.58
N THR A 139 19.94 -2.38 -16.91
CA THR A 139 19.48 -2.24 -18.29
C THR A 139 20.12 -1.01 -18.96
N HIS A 140 20.17 0.14 -18.29
CA HIS A 140 20.89 1.32 -18.79
C HIS A 140 22.41 1.13 -18.86
N MET A 141 22.98 0.30 -17.99
CA MET A 141 24.40 -0.08 -18.09
C MET A 141 24.66 -0.90 -19.34
N VAL A 142 23.90 -1.97 -19.57
CA VAL A 142 24.04 -2.85 -20.75
C VAL A 142 23.85 -2.05 -22.03
N TRP A 143 22.80 -1.23 -22.10
CA TRP A 143 22.54 -0.37 -23.25
C TRP A 143 23.71 0.59 -23.51
N GLY A 144 24.23 1.26 -22.47
CA GLY A 144 25.34 2.19 -22.61
C GLY A 144 26.67 1.54 -23.03
N GLU A 145 26.96 0.32 -22.55
CA GLU A 145 28.15 -0.43 -22.98
C GLU A 145 27.99 -0.95 -24.42
N LEU A 146 26.79 -1.38 -24.84
CA LEU A 146 26.50 -1.75 -26.24
C LEU A 146 26.64 -0.54 -27.17
N GLU A 147 26.11 0.63 -26.78
CA GLU A 147 26.25 1.86 -27.54
C GLU A 147 27.73 2.21 -27.71
N HIS A 148 28.49 2.13 -26.62
CA HIS A 148 29.93 2.37 -26.63
C HIS A 148 30.67 1.34 -27.50
N MET A 149 30.31 0.05 -27.49
CA MET A 149 30.97 -0.93 -28.35
C MET A 149 30.65 -0.72 -29.84
N LEU A 150 29.41 -0.40 -30.19
CA LEU A 150 28.94 -0.33 -31.57
C LEU A 150 29.24 1.02 -32.25
N PHE A 151 29.15 2.13 -31.50
CA PHE A 151 29.20 3.48 -32.05
C PHE A 151 30.42 4.30 -31.63
N TYR A 152 31.24 3.81 -30.68
CA TYR A 152 32.43 4.54 -30.26
C TYR A 152 33.50 4.55 -31.37
N LYS A 153 33.95 5.77 -31.69
CA LYS A 153 34.93 6.17 -32.73
C LYS A 153 34.47 6.22 -34.19
N ASN A 154 33.34 5.63 -34.60
CA ASN A 154 32.98 5.54 -36.03
C ASN A 154 31.52 5.87 -36.39
N TYR A 155 30.93 6.92 -35.79
CA TYR A 155 29.59 7.43 -36.17
C TYR A 155 29.45 7.78 -37.66
N ARG A 156 30.54 7.95 -38.41
CA ARG A 156 30.55 8.39 -39.82
C ARG A 156 31.11 7.40 -40.84
N TYR A 157 31.69 6.28 -40.42
CA TYR A 157 32.42 5.36 -41.32
C TYR A 157 31.75 4.01 -41.56
N ASN A 158 30.68 3.69 -40.84
CA ASN A 158 29.94 2.43 -41.05
C ASN A 158 28.79 2.69 -42.04
N LEU A 159 28.85 2.02 -43.20
CA LEU A 159 27.81 2.01 -44.25
C LEU A 159 26.41 1.58 -43.73
N ASP A 160 26.34 0.96 -42.54
CA ASP A 160 25.15 0.38 -41.92
C ASP A 160 24.57 1.19 -40.74
N HIS A 161 24.82 2.50 -40.66
CA HIS A 161 24.34 3.35 -39.56
C HIS A 161 22.83 3.19 -39.29
N GLU A 162 22.00 3.10 -40.33
CA GLU A 162 20.55 2.95 -40.17
C GLU A 162 20.16 1.60 -39.55
N ILE A 163 20.87 0.52 -39.90
CA ILE A 163 20.66 -0.82 -39.35
C ILE A 163 21.05 -0.84 -37.89
N HIS A 164 22.22 -0.28 -37.54
CA HIS A 164 22.68 -0.21 -36.16
C HIS A 164 21.75 0.63 -35.29
N SER A 165 21.30 1.80 -35.76
CA SER A 165 20.33 2.63 -35.03
C SER A 165 19.00 1.90 -34.82
N LYS A 166 18.45 1.23 -35.85
CA LYS A 166 17.22 0.42 -35.72
C LYS A 166 17.40 -0.74 -34.74
N THR A 167 18.56 -1.39 -34.76
CA THR A 167 18.90 -2.49 -33.85
C THR A 167 19.00 -1.99 -32.42
N MET A 168 19.65 -0.84 -32.21
CA MET A 168 19.79 -0.23 -30.88
C MET A 168 18.44 0.18 -30.28
N LEU A 169 17.52 0.70 -31.10
CA LEU A 169 16.15 0.98 -30.70
C LEU A 169 15.39 -0.30 -30.30
N SER A 170 15.59 -1.39 -31.04
CA SER A 170 15.01 -2.69 -30.70
C SER A 170 15.55 -3.25 -29.40
N ILE A 171 16.88 -3.16 -29.18
CA ILE A 171 17.52 -3.59 -27.93
C ILE A 171 17.00 -2.76 -26.76
N ASN A 172 16.86 -1.44 -26.94
CA ASN A 172 16.30 -0.57 -25.89
C ASN A 172 14.91 -1.05 -25.48
N LYS A 173 14.02 -1.31 -26.45
CA LYS A 173 12.67 -1.83 -26.17
C LYS A 173 12.70 -3.13 -25.38
N ILE A 174 13.58 -4.07 -25.75
CA ILE A 174 13.72 -5.34 -25.03
C ILE A 174 14.19 -5.10 -23.59
N LEU A 175 15.17 -4.23 -23.39
CA LEU A 175 15.69 -3.90 -22.07
C LEU A 175 14.65 -3.19 -21.20
N THR A 176 13.86 -2.28 -21.76
CA THR A 176 12.75 -1.61 -21.04
C THR A 176 11.65 -2.61 -20.67
N THR A 177 11.29 -3.53 -21.57
CA THR A 177 10.31 -4.59 -21.25
C THR A 177 10.82 -5.52 -20.16
N LEU A 178 12.09 -5.91 -20.22
CA LEU A 178 12.72 -6.75 -19.20
C LEU A 178 12.74 -6.06 -17.83
N ASP A 179 13.05 -4.76 -17.78
CA ASP A 179 13.00 -3.96 -16.56
C ASP A 179 11.58 -3.96 -15.95
N SER A 180 10.55 -3.73 -16.76
CA SER A 180 9.15 -3.80 -16.32
C SER A 180 8.80 -5.18 -15.75
N GLN A 181 9.20 -6.26 -16.42
CA GLN A 181 8.93 -7.63 -15.95
C GLN A 181 9.67 -7.96 -14.66
N LEU A 182 10.91 -7.49 -14.49
CA LEU A 182 11.66 -7.66 -13.25
C LEU A 182 11.03 -6.87 -12.11
N LYS A 183 10.51 -5.68 -12.39
CA LYS A 183 9.75 -4.89 -11.42
C LYS A 183 8.49 -5.61 -10.96
N ASP A 184 7.71 -6.14 -11.90
CA ASP A 184 6.50 -6.91 -11.58
C ASP A 184 6.84 -8.13 -10.70
N LEU A 185 7.90 -8.88 -11.06
CA LEU A 185 8.37 -10.01 -10.25
C LEU A 185 8.87 -9.59 -8.86
N GLN A 186 9.55 -8.45 -8.74
CA GLN A 186 10.02 -7.97 -7.45
C GLN A 186 8.85 -7.58 -6.54
N LEU A 187 7.80 -6.95 -7.10
CA LEU A 187 6.55 -6.69 -6.39
C LEU A 187 5.95 -8.00 -5.86
N HIS A 188 5.85 -9.01 -6.73
CA HIS A 188 5.33 -10.35 -6.40
C HIS A 188 6.12 -11.15 -5.34
N LEU A 189 7.37 -10.79 -5.05
CA LEU A 189 8.25 -11.53 -4.14
C LEU A 189 8.37 -10.90 -2.75
N THR A 190 7.73 -9.76 -2.52
CA THR A 190 7.68 -9.13 -1.19
C THR A 190 6.81 -9.96 -0.22
N GLN A 191 7.12 -9.91 1.09
CA GLN A 191 6.67 -10.91 2.09
C GLN A 191 5.15 -11.16 2.17
N ASN A 192 4.33 -10.17 1.78
CA ASN A 192 2.88 -10.27 1.77
C ASN A 192 2.35 -11.27 0.73
N ASP A 193 3.08 -11.49 -0.37
CA ASP A 193 2.63 -12.43 -1.40
C ASP A 193 2.83 -13.90 -1.02
N LYS A 194 3.74 -14.23 -0.09
CA LYS A 194 3.94 -15.64 0.30
C LYS A 194 2.82 -16.20 1.15
N ILE A 195 2.23 -15.38 2.03
CA ILE A 195 1.04 -15.76 2.79
C ILE A 195 -0.15 -15.85 1.83
N LYS A 196 -0.24 -14.91 0.88
CA LYS A 196 -1.22 -14.94 -0.19
C LYS A 196 -1.10 -16.17 -1.09
N ASP A 197 0.11 -16.65 -1.35
CA ASP A 197 0.33 -17.91 -2.07
C ASP A 197 -0.22 -19.11 -1.28
N LEU A 198 -0.01 -19.15 0.04
CA LEU A 198 -0.60 -20.18 0.91
C LEU A 198 -2.14 -20.09 0.93
N GLN A 199 -2.71 -18.87 0.98
CA GLN A 199 -4.15 -18.64 0.87
C GLN A 199 -4.71 -19.11 -0.48
N ASN A 200 -4.01 -18.84 -1.59
CA ASN A 200 -4.39 -19.28 -2.93
C ASN A 200 -4.33 -20.81 -3.04
N MET A 201 -3.32 -21.44 -2.42
CA MET A 201 -3.25 -22.90 -2.33
C MET A 201 -4.41 -23.47 -1.52
N ALA A 202 -4.73 -22.87 -0.36
CA ALA A 202 -5.89 -23.25 0.46
C ALA A 202 -7.20 -23.15 -0.34
N THR A 203 -7.39 -22.04 -1.04
CA THR A 203 -8.56 -21.79 -1.89
C THR A 203 -8.71 -22.88 -2.95
N LYS A 204 -7.59 -23.25 -3.59
CA LYS A 204 -7.61 -24.27 -4.64
C LYS A 204 -7.84 -25.67 -4.08
N LEU A 205 -7.30 -25.97 -2.91
CA LEU A 205 -7.55 -27.24 -2.21
C LEU A 205 -9.02 -27.35 -1.78
N LEU A 206 -9.58 -26.32 -1.14
CA LEU A 206 -11.00 -26.25 -0.80
C LEU A 206 -11.88 -26.48 -2.04
N TYR A 207 -11.61 -25.76 -3.14
CA TYR A 207 -12.33 -25.97 -4.39
C TYR A 207 -12.24 -27.43 -4.85
N ASN A 208 -11.05 -28.03 -4.90
CA ASN A 208 -10.90 -29.38 -5.43
C ASN A 208 -11.46 -30.47 -4.49
N SER A 209 -11.48 -30.25 -3.18
CA SER A 209 -11.94 -31.23 -2.19
C SER A 209 -13.45 -31.15 -1.94
N VAL A 210 -14.04 -29.95 -2.00
CA VAL A 210 -15.40 -29.69 -1.47
C VAL A 210 -16.43 -29.42 -2.58
N HIS A 211 -16.00 -28.90 -3.72
CA HIS A 211 -16.91 -28.35 -4.72
C HIS A 211 -17.87 -29.36 -5.34
N ASP A 212 -17.37 -30.55 -5.68
CA ASP A 212 -18.19 -31.60 -6.29
C ASP A 212 -19.27 -32.10 -5.31
N GLU A 213 -18.95 -32.21 -4.02
CA GLU A 213 -19.91 -32.62 -2.99
C GLU A 213 -21.02 -31.56 -2.77
N ILE A 214 -20.67 -30.27 -2.76
CA ILE A 214 -21.67 -29.19 -2.66
C ILE A 214 -22.58 -29.17 -3.88
N LYS A 215 -22.02 -29.41 -5.08
CA LYS A 215 -22.79 -29.51 -6.32
C LYS A 215 -23.81 -30.65 -6.24
N GLU A 216 -23.45 -31.78 -5.64
CA GLU A 216 -24.37 -32.90 -5.41
C GLU A 216 -25.47 -32.55 -4.40
N ILE A 217 -25.14 -31.85 -3.31
CA ILE A 217 -26.11 -31.44 -2.27
C ILE A 217 -27.18 -30.48 -2.84
N HIS A 218 -26.77 -29.51 -3.65
CA HIS A 218 -27.68 -28.50 -4.21
C HIS A 218 -28.22 -28.85 -5.60
N ASP A 219 -27.72 -29.91 -6.25
CA ASP A 219 -28.04 -30.31 -7.64
C ASP A 219 -27.88 -29.18 -8.66
N ILE A 220 -26.94 -28.26 -8.42
CA ILE A 220 -26.68 -27.08 -9.27
C ILE A 220 -25.16 -26.83 -9.37
N ASP A 221 -24.69 -26.58 -10.59
CA ASP A 221 -23.31 -26.18 -10.90
C ASP A 221 -23.13 -24.67 -10.69
N LEU A 222 -22.80 -24.26 -9.45
CA LEU A 222 -22.60 -22.86 -9.07
C LEU A 222 -21.12 -22.50 -9.03
N ASP A 223 -20.77 -21.26 -9.40
CA ASP A 223 -19.40 -20.75 -9.21
C ASP A 223 -19.20 -20.25 -7.77
N LEU A 224 -18.66 -21.12 -6.91
CA LEU A 224 -18.45 -20.85 -5.49
C LEU A 224 -17.01 -20.41 -5.16
N ARG A 225 -16.23 -19.98 -6.16
CA ARG A 225 -14.82 -19.58 -5.97
C ARG A 225 -14.65 -18.51 -4.90
N GLU A 226 -15.58 -17.55 -4.85
CA GLU A 226 -15.58 -16.48 -3.86
C GLU A 226 -15.67 -16.99 -2.42
N ILE A 227 -16.39 -18.09 -2.18
CA ILE A 227 -16.55 -18.71 -0.87
C ILE A 227 -15.23 -19.32 -0.41
N TYR A 228 -14.59 -20.11 -1.27
CA TYR A 228 -13.30 -20.75 -0.93
C TYR A 228 -12.20 -19.71 -0.69
N SER A 229 -12.22 -18.62 -1.46
CA SER A 229 -11.31 -17.48 -1.24
C SER A 229 -11.58 -16.81 0.10
N LEU A 230 -12.85 -16.56 0.44
CA LEU A 230 -13.21 -15.89 1.70
C LEU A 230 -12.89 -16.75 2.92
N ILE A 231 -13.17 -18.06 2.87
CA ILE A 231 -12.78 -19.00 3.94
C ILE A 231 -11.26 -18.98 4.12
N SER A 232 -10.50 -19.08 3.03
CA SER A 232 -9.03 -19.02 3.09
C SER A 232 -8.55 -17.70 3.68
N GLN A 233 -9.13 -16.57 3.27
CA GLN A 233 -8.82 -15.25 3.82
C GLN A 233 -9.06 -15.21 5.33
N LEU A 234 -10.23 -15.66 5.79
CA LEU A 234 -10.62 -15.68 7.20
C LEU A 234 -9.69 -16.53 8.07
N TYR A 235 -9.27 -17.70 7.59
CA TYR A 235 -8.38 -18.59 8.33
C TYR A 235 -6.94 -18.08 8.38
N PHE A 236 -6.47 -17.41 7.34
CA PHE A 236 -5.11 -16.86 7.30
C PHE A 236 -4.99 -15.45 7.91
N TYR A 237 -6.12 -14.77 8.14
CA TYR A 237 -6.17 -13.42 8.69
C TYR A 237 -5.35 -13.23 9.99
N PRO A 238 -5.35 -14.16 10.97
CA PRO A 238 -4.59 -13.97 12.21
C PRO A 238 -3.06 -14.10 12.08
N TYR A 239 -2.51 -14.34 10.88
CA TYR A 239 -1.10 -14.65 10.69
C TYR A 239 -0.36 -13.57 9.89
N ASP A 240 0.32 -12.67 10.59
CA ASP A 240 1.10 -11.60 9.96
C ASP A 240 2.50 -12.06 9.51
N ASN A 241 2.93 -13.24 9.98
CA ASN A 241 4.24 -13.78 9.67
C ASN A 241 4.18 -15.10 8.89
N TYR A 242 5.01 -15.18 7.85
CA TYR A 242 5.03 -16.34 6.96
C TYR A 242 5.37 -17.66 7.66
N LYS A 243 6.18 -17.63 8.73
CA LYS A 243 6.62 -18.85 9.41
C LYS A 243 5.45 -19.51 10.15
N ASP A 244 4.63 -18.73 10.82
CA ASP A 244 3.47 -19.22 11.55
C ASP A 244 2.31 -19.53 10.60
N ALA A 245 2.10 -18.70 9.56
CA ALA A 245 1.19 -19.02 8.46
C ALA A 245 1.54 -20.36 7.79
N LEU A 246 2.84 -20.65 7.57
CA LEU A 246 3.28 -21.92 6.99
C LEU A 246 3.00 -23.12 7.91
N LYS A 247 3.24 -22.98 9.23
CA LYS A 247 2.91 -24.06 10.19
C LYS A 247 1.41 -24.33 10.22
N PHE A 248 0.61 -23.26 10.30
CA PHE A 248 -0.84 -23.35 10.25
C PHE A 248 -1.34 -23.99 8.95
N SER A 249 -0.78 -23.59 7.80
CA SER A 249 -1.19 -24.12 6.50
C SER A 249 -1.08 -25.64 6.42
N ALA A 250 -0.10 -26.26 7.10
CA ALA A 250 0.05 -27.70 7.13
C ALA A 250 -1.12 -28.40 7.85
N SER A 251 -1.56 -27.89 9.00
CA SER A 251 -2.74 -28.44 9.71
C SER A 251 -4.03 -28.12 8.98
N PHE A 252 -4.13 -26.93 8.38
CA PHE A 252 -5.32 -26.54 7.63
C PHE A 252 -5.51 -27.36 6.35
N PHE A 253 -4.45 -27.56 5.56
CA PHE A 253 -4.50 -28.41 4.36
C PHE A 253 -4.86 -29.85 4.67
N ARG A 254 -4.38 -30.37 5.81
CA ARG A 254 -4.78 -31.70 6.30
C ARG A 254 -6.27 -31.74 6.61
N SER A 255 -6.77 -30.74 7.35
CA SER A 255 -8.20 -30.65 7.71
C SER A 255 -9.09 -30.55 6.46
N ILE A 256 -8.68 -29.79 5.44
CA ILE A 256 -9.38 -29.71 4.14
C ILE A 256 -9.37 -31.05 3.40
N SER A 257 -8.25 -31.79 3.46
CA SER A 257 -8.12 -33.07 2.75
C SER A 257 -8.89 -34.21 3.42
N GLU A 258 -9.12 -34.11 4.73
CA GLU A 258 -9.89 -35.06 5.54
C GLU A 258 -11.36 -34.62 5.72
N LEU A 259 -11.75 -33.50 5.11
CA LEU A 259 -13.10 -32.97 5.16
C LEU A 259 -14.03 -33.82 4.28
N GLU A 260 -15.05 -34.39 4.88
CA GLU A 260 -16.18 -35.02 4.19
C GLU A 260 -17.41 -34.15 4.41
N ILE A 261 -18.08 -33.73 3.34
CA ILE A 261 -19.22 -32.81 3.44
C ILE A 261 -20.47 -33.57 3.85
N ASP A 262 -20.98 -33.22 5.02
CA ASP A 262 -22.26 -33.72 5.52
C ASP A 262 -23.40 -32.72 5.26
N SER A 263 -24.44 -33.19 4.56
CA SER A 263 -25.67 -32.45 4.27
C SER A 263 -26.40 -31.93 5.52
N GLU A 264 -26.20 -32.51 6.71
CA GLU A 264 -26.81 -32.03 7.96
C GLU A 264 -26.39 -30.58 8.28
N TYR A 265 -25.15 -30.19 7.97
CA TYR A 265 -24.64 -28.84 8.19
C TYR A 265 -25.29 -27.77 7.29
N PHE A 266 -26.03 -28.19 6.26
CA PHE A 266 -26.76 -27.29 5.36
C PHE A 266 -28.22 -27.06 5.80
N LYS A 267 -28.69 -27.72 6.86
CA LYS A 267 -30.01 -27.50 7.45
C LYS A 267 -30.01 -26.28 8.36
N LEU A 268 -29.65 -25.12 7.81
CA LEU A 268 -29.42 -23.90 8.58
C LEU A 268 -30.72 -23.35 9.21
N ASP A 269 -31.87 -23.65 8.61
CA ASP A 269 -33.20 -23.26 9.10
C ASP A 269 -33.55 -23.88 10.46
N SER A 270 -32.94 -25.00 10.84
CA SER A 270 -33.21 -25.62 12.15
C SER A 270 -32.49 -24.92 13.30
N TYR A 271 -31.45 -24.13 13.03
CA TYR A 271 -30.71 -23.44 14.08
C TYR A 271 -31.50 -22.26 14.64
N SER A 272 -31.50 -22.11 15.97
CA SER A 272 -32.07 -20.93 16.61
C SER A 272 -31.31 -19.66 16.24
N THR A 273 -31.99 -18.51 16.20
CA THR A 273 -31.30 -17.22 15.99
C THR A 273 -30.61 -16.83 17.28
N LEU A 274 -29.31 -16.61 17.18
CA LEU A 274 -28.43 -16.35 18.31
C LEU A 274 -28.37 -14.86 18.58
N ASP A 275 -28.39 -14.51 19.87
CA ASP A 275 -28.08 -13.18 20.37
C ASP A 275 -26.67 -13.26 20.98
N LEU A 276 -25.68 -12.66 20.29
CA LEU A 276 -24.26 -12.86 20.55
C LEU A 276 -23.59 -11.65 21.23
N GLU A 277 -24.38 -10.70 21.73
CA GLU A 277 -23.86 -9.48 22.35
C GLU A 277 -22.93 -9.80 23.54
N GLY A 278 -23.30 -10.76 24.39
CA GLY A 278 -22.50 -11.15 25.55
C GLY A 278 -21.18 -11.83 25.16
N GLU A 279 -21.21 -12.67 24.12
CA GLU A 279 -20.04 -13.34 23.56
C GLU A 279 -19.08 -12.33 22.92
N PHE A 280 -19.60 -11.33 22.19
CA PHE A 280 -18.78 -10.24 21.68
C PHE A 280 -18.19 -9.39 22.82
N GLN A 281 -18.95 -9.07 23.86
CA GLN A 281 -18.43 -8.37 25.04
C GLN A 281 -17.26 -9.14 25.67
N GLN A 282 -17.38 -10.47 25.78
CA GLN A 282 -16.29 -11.31 26.28
C GLN A 282 -15.05 -11.23 25.39
N ILE A 283 -15.18 -11.46 24.08
CA ILE A 283 -14.06 -11.38 23.13
C ILE A 283 -13.36 -10.03 23.21
N LEU A 284 -14.13 -8.94 23.19
CA LEU A 284 -13.58 -7.58 23.23
C LEU A 284 -12.86 -7.30 24.55
N SER A 285 -13.35 -7.83 25.67
CA SER A 285 -12.69 -7.68 26.97
C SER A 285 -11.36 -8.43 27.10
N GLU A 286 -11.21 -9.54 26.37
CA GLU A 286 -9.98 -10.35 26.37
C GLU A 286 -8.85 -9.73 25.55
N GLN A 287 -9.17 -8.78 24.66
CA GLN A 287 -8.20 -8.14 23.76
C GLN A 287 -7.48 -6.92 24.37
N ASP A 288 -7.92 -6.43 25.54
CA ASP A 288 -7.31 -5.33 26.33
C ASP A 288 -6.78 -4.14 25.49
N ASP A 289 -7.57 -3.72 24.50
CA ASP A 289 -7.28 -2.54 23.71
C ASP A 289 -8.48 -1.61 23.84
N ASN A 290 -8.25 -0.41 24.36
CA ASN A 290 -9.29 0.59 24.62
C ASN A 290 -9.98 1.12 23.33
N MET A 291 -9.82 0.41 22.21
CA MET A 291 -10.35 0.67 20.88
C MET A 291 -11.79 0.19 20.69
N PHE A 292 -12.28 -0.68 21.58
CA PHE A 292 -13.62 -1.25 21.51
C PHE A 292 -14.34 -1.11 22.85
N ASN A 293 -15.65 -1.01 22.80
CA ASN A 293 -16.49 -0.85 23.98
C ASN A 293 -17.80 -1.65 23.83
N ASN A 294 -18.72 -1.49 24.79
CA ASN A 294 -19.99 -2.21 24.77
C ASN A 294 -20.86 -1.87 23.54
N GLU A 295 -20.78 -0.64 23.01
CA GLU A 295 -21.48 -0.26 21.78
C GLU A 295 -20.90 -0.99 20.56
N THR A 296 -19.59 -1.26 20.53
CA THR A 296 -18.98 -2.14 19.53
C THR A 296 -19.62 -3.53 19.56
N ALA A 297 -19.81 -4.12 20.74
CA ALA A 297 -20.44 -5.44 20.87
C ALA A 297 -21.88 -5.47 20.33
N VAL A 298 -22.65 -4.40 20.55
CA VAL A 298 -24.01 -4.24 20.02
C VAL A 298 -23.99 -4.20 18.49
N LEU A 299 -23.08 -3.41 17.90
CA LEU A 299 -22.92 -3.33 16.44
C LEU A 299 -22.50 -4.68 15.82
N LEU A 300 -21.54 -5.37 16.43
CA LEU A 300 -21.15 -6.71 15.98
C LEU A 300 -22.32 -7.70 16.05
N ASN A 301 -23.13 -7.63 17.11
CA ASN A 301 -24.34 -8.45 17.23
C ASN A 301 -25.40 -8.11 16.16
N GLU A 302 -25.53 -6.85 15.77
CA GLU A 302 -26.38 -6.44 14.64
C GLU A 302 -25.90 -7.06 13.32
N LEU A 303 -24.60 -6.99 13.03
CA LEU A 303 -24.02 -7.63 11.86
C LEU A 303 -24.20 -9.15 11.90
N ALA A 304 -23.98 -9.78 13.06
CA ALA A 304 -24.18 -11.21 13.24
C ALA A 304 -25.63 -11.62 12.97
N LYS A 305 -26.62 -10.83 13.44
CA LYS A 305 -28.03 -11.05 13.12
C LYS A 305 -28.29 -10.94 11.62
N LYS A 306 -27.67 -9.96 10.94
CA LYS A 306 -27.78 -9.81 9.48
C LYS A 306 -27.19 -11.01 8.72
N ILE A 307 -26.02 -11.50 9.14
CA ILE A 307 -25.37 -12.67 8.55
C ILE A 307 -26.24 -13.92 8.77
N GLN A 308 -26.80 -14.09 9.97
CA GLN A 308 -27.73 -15.19 10.27
C GLN A 308 -28.99 -15.12 9.40
N GLU A 309 -29.57 -13.94 9.17
CA GLU A 309 -30.71 -13.75 8.27
C GLU A 309 -30.39 -14.16 6.83
N LEU A 310 -29.20 -13.83 6.33
CA LEU A 310 -28.77 -14.20 4.97
C LEU A 310 -28.49 -15.70 4.88
N THR A 311 -27.83 -16.25 5.90
CA THR A 311 -27.46 -17.68 6.00
C THR A 311 -28.68 -18.59 6.07
N LYS A 312 -29.69 -18.22 6.87
CA LYS A 312 -30.98 -18.92 6.98
C LYS A 312 -31.98 -18.50 5.91
N GLY A 313 -31.60 -17.56 5.05
CA GLY A 313 -32.38 -17.15 3.91
C GLY A 313 -32.22 -18.14 2.76
N ASN A 314 -32.80 -17.80 1.61
CA ASN A 314 -32.58 -18.56 0.36
C ASN A 314 -31.24 -18.21 -0.32
N ASP A 315 -30.27 -17.66 0.41
CA ASP A 315 -28.96 -17.29 -0.14
C ASP A 315 -27.97 -18.45 -0.01
N ILE A 316 -27.79 -19.16 -1.12
CA ILE A 316 -26.93 -20.35 -1.20
C ILE A 316 -25.47 -20.00 -0.88
N PHE A 317 -25.01 -18.78 -1.19
CA PHE A 317 -23.62 -18.41 -1.00
C PHE A 317 -23.29 -18.26 0.49
N TRP A 318 -24.14 -17.54 1.23
CA TRP A 318 -24.01 -17.42 2.68
C TRP A 318 -24.19 -18.77 3.38
N GLY A 319 -25.15 -19.57 2.95
CA GLY A 319 -25.34 -20.93 3.46
C GLY A 319 -24.09 -21.79 3.30
N CYS A 320 -23.52 -21.85 2.09
CA CYS A 320 -22.29 -22.58 1.82
C CYS A 320 -21.10 -22.06 2.64
N LEU A 321 -20.93 -20.74 2.78
CA LEU A 321 -19.85 -20.17 3.60
C LEU A 321 -19.92 -20.70 5.03
N ILE A 322 -21.07 -20.58 5.68
CA ILE A 322 -21.22 -20.96 7.09
C ILE A 322 -21.16 -22.48 7.26
N SER A 323 -21.77 -23.26 6.37
CA SER A 323 -21.75 -24.73 6.45
C SER A 323 -20.32 -25.29 6.31
N ILE A 324 -19.56 -24.83 5.31
CA ILE A 324 -18.16 -25.29 5.14
C ILE A 324 -17.30 -24.84 6.33
N TYR A 325 -17.43 -23.60 6.77
CA TYR A 325 -16.67 -23.09 7.91
C TYR A 325 -16.99 -23.88 9.20
N ASN A 326 -18.26 -24.17 9.46
CA ASN A 326 -18.70 -24.97 10.61
C ASN A 326 -18.12 -26.41 10.56
N GLN A 327 -18.12 -27.04 9.39
CA GLN A 327 -17.51 -28.36 9.23
C GLN A 327 -15.99 -28.34 9.44
N LEU A 328 -15.29 -27.32 8.95
CA LEU A 328 -13.85 -27.15 9.19
C LEU A 328 -13.56 -26.99 10.70
N LEU A 329 -14.32 -26.16 11.42
CA LEU A 329 -14.24 -26.08 12.89
C LEU A 329 -14.49 -27.42 13.58
N SER A 330 -15.41 -28.22 13.05
CA SER A 330 -15.72 -29.54 13.59
C SER A 330 -14.54 -30.50 13.43
N GLN A 331 -13.83 -30.46 12.30
CA GLN A 331 -12.63 -31.28 12.07
C GLN A 331 -11.49 -30.93 13.04
N GLU A 332 -11.28 -29.64 13.32
CA GLU A 332 -10.26 -29.20 14.30
C GLU A 332 -10.53 -29.72 15.72
N ASN A 333 -11.80 -29.95 16.07
CA ASN A 333 -12.22 -30.40 17.39
C ASN A 333 -12.35 -31.93 17.54
N LYS A 334 -12.22 -32.71 16.45
CA LYS A 334 -12.36 -34.18 16.48
C LYS A 334 -11.29 -34.91 17.31
N ASP A 335 -10.17 -34.25 17.62
CA ASP A 335 -9.13 -34.83 18.49
C ASP A 335 -9.57 -35.00 19.97
N ASN A 336 -10.74 -34.49 20.40
CA ASN A 336 -11.08 -34.41 21.82
C ASN A 336 -12.30 -35.20 22.36
N THR A 337 -13.25 -35.76 21.59
CA THR A 337 -14.30 -36.63 22.18
C THR A 337 -15.11 -37.44 21.16
N PHE A 338 -15.28 -38.75 21.40
CA PHE A 338 -16.24 -39.64 20.70
C PHE A 338 -17.47 -39.88 21.60
N ASP A 339 -18.61 -39.26 21.29
CA ASP A 339 -19.94 -39.66 21.78
C ASP A 339 -21.03 -39.05 20.88
N SER A 340 -21.92 -39.85 20.29
CA SER A 340 -22.85 -39.42 19.24
C SER A 340 -23.97 -38.47 19.73
N GLU A 341 -24.36 -38.52 21.01
CA GLU A 341 -25.29 -37.53 21.58
C GLU A 341 -24.64 -36.16 21.81
N LYS A 342 -23.30 -36.05 21.71
CA LYS A 342 -22.58 -34.77 21.75
C LYS A 342 -22.47 -34.13 20.37
N GLU A 343 -22.78 -34.85 19.29
CA GLU A 343 -22.51 -34.42 17.92
C GLU A 343 -23.44 -33.29 17.48
N ASP A 344 -24.76 -33.44 17.64
CA ASP A 344 -25.74 -32.37 17.32
C ASP A 344 -25.46 -31.09 18.12
N LYS A 345 -25.16 -31.26 19.42
CA LYS A 345 -24.83 -30.14 20.31
C LYS A 345 -23.52 -29.46 19.88
N LEU A 346 -22.53 -30.24 19.43
CA LEU A 346 -21.26 -29.73 18.92
C LEU A 346 -21.45 -28.97 17.60
N ILE A 347 -22.35 -29.42 16.73
CA ILE A 347 -22.68 -28.72 15.48
C ILE A 347 -23.30 -27.35 15.77
N GLU A 348 -24.22 -27.26 16.74
CA GLU A 348 -24.81 -25.99 17.17
C GLU A 348 -23.78 -25.06 17.83
N GLU A 349 -22.92 -25.60 18.71
CA GLU A 349 -21.82 -24.84 19.34
C GLU A 349 -20.82 -24.31 18.29
N ASN A 350 -20.49 -25.11 17.28
CA ASN A 350 -19.61 -24.70 16.20
C ASN A 350 -20.28 -23.72 15.23
N TYR A 351 -21.59 -23.82 15.00
CA TYR A 351 -22.35 -22.81 14.27
C TYR A 351 -22.28 -21.45 14.98
N GLN A 352 -22.48 -21.42 16.30
CA GLN A 352 -22.31 -20.21 17.10
C GLN A 352 -20.90 -19.62 16.95
N LYS A 353 -19.86 -20.45 17.10
CA LYS A 353 -18.46 -20.03 16.90
C LYS A 353 -18.19 -19.54 15.49
N ALA A 354 -18.76 -20.17 14.46
CA ALA A 354 -18.61 -19.76 13.07
C ALA A 354 -19.15 -18.33 12.87
N ILE A 355 -20.39 -18.06 13.29
CA ILE A 355 -20.97 -16.72 13.20
C ILE A 355 -20.14 -15.70 13.97
N LEU A 356 -19.71 -16.05 15.19
CA LEU A 356 -18.89 -15.19 16.04
C LEU A 356 -17.56 -14.81 15.37
N ASN A 357 -16.78 -15.81 14.96
CA ASN A 357 -15.47 -15.63 14.34
C ASN A 357 -15.55 -14.87 13.01
N ILE A 358 -16.52 -15.24 12.16
CA ILE A 358 -16.69 -14.61 10.85
C ILE A 358 -17.06 -13.14 11.00
N THR A 359 -18.03 -12.84 11.88
CA THR A 359 -18.47 -11.46 12.12
C THR A 359 -17.34 -10.59 12.66
N TYR A 360 -16.63 -11.10 13.67
CA TYR A 360 -15.51 -10.38 14.28
C TYR A 360 -14.39 -10.15 13.26
N ASN A 361 -13.96 -11.20 12.54
CA ASN A 361 -12.87 -11.08 11.57
C ASN A 361 -13.24 -10.17 10.40
N PHE A 362 -14.48 -10.19 9.90
CA PHE A 362 -14.92 -9.26 8.85
C PHE A 362 -14.74 -7.80 9.24
N ILE A 363 -15.12 -7.43 10.47
CA ILE A 363 -14.94 -6.06 10.94
C ILE A 363 -13.46 -5.77 11.19
N GLN A 364 -12.73 -6.66 11.85
CA GLN A 364 -11.30 -6.48 12.10
C GLN A 364 -10.52 -6.25 10.81
N SER A 365 -10.80 -7.00 9.74
CA SER A 365 -10.11 -6.83 8.45
C SER A 365 -10.27 -5.45 7.81
N TYR A 366 -11.24 -4.64 8.25
CA TYR A 366 -11.38 -3.24 7.82
C TYR A 366 -10.63 -2.23 8.68
N ILE A 367 -10.39 -2.55 9.95
CA ILE A 367 -9.95 -1.59 10.98
C ILE A 367 -8.63 -1.97 11.67
N ASP A 368 -8.05 -3.12 11.35
CA ASP A 368 -6.74 -3.61 11.78
C ASP A 368 -5.59 -2.61 11.58
N PHE A 369 -5.59 -1.82 10.51
CA PHE A 369 -4.52 -0.84 10.29
C PHE A 369 -4.49 0.24 11.38
N ILE A 370 -5.60 0.44 12.09
CA ILE A 370 -5.70 1.37 13.21
C ILE A 370 -4.90 0.82 14.40
N THR A 371 -4.80 -0.50 14.59
CA THR A 371 -4.02 -1.08 15.70
C THR A 371 -2.51 -0.96 15.46
N GLU A 372 -2.04 -1.00 14.22
CA GLU A 372 -0.60 -0.91 13.89
C GLU A 372 -0.07 0.54 13.83
N GLU A 373 -0.87 1.49 13.34
CA GLU A 373 -0.43 2.87 13.08
C GLU A 373 -0.94 3.88 14.13
N ALA A 374 -2.08 3.64 14.80
CA ALA A 374 -2.69 4.64 15.69
C ALA A 374 -2.20 4.57 17.15
N ILE A 375 -1.70 3.42 17.64
CA ILE A 375 -1.35 3.24 19.06
C ILE A 375 -0.14 4.11 19.48
N ASP A 376 0.79 4.41 18.56
CA ASP A 376 1.93 5.28 18.89
C ASP A 376 1.61 6.80 18.78
N GLU A 377 0.50 7.19 18.13
CA GLU A 377 0.20 8.60 17.83
C GLU A 377 -1.13 9.15 18.41
N PHE A 378 -2.09 8.29 18.82
CA PHE A 378 -3.38 8.71 19.41
C PHE A 378 -3.42 8.52 20.94
N ASP A 379 -3.12 9.57 21.70
CA ASP A 379 -3.08 9.56 23.18
C ASP A 379 -4.48 9.62 23.86
N PHE A 380 -5.54 9.16 23.18
CA PHE A 380 -6.93 9.21 23.68
C PHE A 380 -7.74 8.00 23.24
N SER A 381 -7.83 7.00 24.09
CA SER A 381 -8.40 5.73 23.71
C SER A 381 -9.92 5.72 23.50
N GLU A 382 -10.67 6.48 24.28
CA GLU A 382 -12.13 6.53 24.14
C GLU A 382 -12.57 7.21 22.83
N ASN A 383 -11.80 8.16 22.30
CA ASN A 383 -12.05 8.78 21.00
C ASN A 383 -11.94 7.78 19.84
N VAL A 384 -10.95 6.89 19.93
CA VAL A 384 -10.73 5.81 18.97
C VAL A 384 -11.92 4.85 18.99
N SER A 385 -12.41 4.49 20.18
CA SER A 385 -13.59 3.63 20.30
C SER A 385 -14.86 4.24 19.69
N PHE A 386 -15.10 5.54 19.92
CA PHE A 386 -16.21 6.25 19.32
C PHE A 386 -16.11 6.26 17.79
N LEU A 387 -14.95 6.61 17.25
CA LEU A 387 -14.75 6.68 15.81
C LEU A 387 -14.89 5.30 15.15
N ASN A 388 -14.32 4.27 15.77
CA ASN A 388 -14.48 2.88 15.34
C ASN A 388 -15.95 2.47 15.31
N ASN A 389 -16.74 2.82 16.33
CA ASN A 389 -18.17 2.53 16.34
C ASN A 389 -18.90 3.20 15.18
N VAL A 390 -18.59 4.47 14.86
CA VAL A 390 -19.17 5.15 13.70
C VAL A 390 -18.78 4.47 12.39
N VAL A 391 -17.51 4.09 12.22
CA VAL A 391 -17.03 3.37 11.03
C VAL A 391 -17.72 2.01 10.88
N ILE A 392 -17.82 1.25 11.98
CA ILE A 392 -18.48 -0.07 12.00
C ILE A 392 -19.95 0.07 11.65
N ASP A 393 -20.66 1.04 12.23
CA ASP A 393 -22.06 1.33 11.91
C ASP A 393 -22.25 1.68 10.42
N VAL A 394 -21.36 2.50 9.85
CA VAL A 394 -21.36 2.80 8.41
C VAL A 394 -21.18 1.53 7.58
N LEU A 395 -20.20 0.68 7.92
CA LEU A 395 -19.95 -0.59 7.22
C LEU A 395 -21.18 -1.50 7.28
N ILE A 396 -21.80 -1.65 8.45
CA ILE A 396 -22.99 -2.48 8.65
C ILE A 396 -24.17 -1.97 7.83
N LYS A 397 -24.40 -0.65 7.79
CA LYS A 397 -25.47 -0.05 6.98
C LYS A 397 -25.27 -0.31 5.48
N HIS A 398 -24.05 -0.11 4.96
CA HIS A 398 -23.75 -0.38 3.56
C HIS A 398 -23.89 -1.87 3.23
N PHE A 399 -23.34 -2.72 4.09
CA PHE A 399 -23.50 -4.16 3.93
C PHE A 399 -24.98 -4.58 3.98
N SER A 400 -25.78 -3.97 4.85
CA SER A 400 -27.22 -4.27 4.97
C SER A 400 -28.00 -3.94 3.71
N GLU A 401 -27.56 -2.96 2.91
CA GLU A 401 -28.10 -2.69 1.57
C GLU A 401 -27.55 -3.64 0.51
N TYR A 402 -26.24 -3.91 0.57
CA TYR A 402 -25.49 -4.62 -0.47
C TYR A 402 -25.63 -6.16 -0.42
N LYS A 403 -25.56 -6.74 0.77
CA LYS A 403 -25.87 -8.15 1.15
C LYS A 403 -25.04 -9.26 0.49
N LYS A 404 -24.03 -8.94 -0.31
CA LYS A 404 -23.19 -9.95 -0.98
C LYS A 404 -21.87 -10.21 -0.24
N LEU A 405 -21.35 -11.43 -0.40
CA LEU A 405 -20.08 -11.88 0.18
C LEU A 405 -18.87 -11.09 -0.33
N ASP A 406 -18.90 -10.68 -1.60
CA ASP A 406 -17.82 -9.95 -2.24
C ASP A 406 -17.53 -8.58 -1.61
N PHE A 407 -18.43 -8.08 -0.76
CA PHE A 407 -18.16 -6.96 0.15
C PHE A 407 -16.92 -7.22 1.00
N PHE A 408 -16.78 -8.43 1.57
CA PHE A 408 -15.72 -8.81 2.50
C PHE A 408 -14.49 -9.43 1.82
N LEU A 409 -14.45 -9.50 0.48
CA LEU A 409 -13.32 -10.07 -0.24
C LEU A 409 -12.26 -9.01 -0.58
N GLU A 410 -11.01 -9.30 -0.21
CA GLU A 410 -9.84 -8.46 -0.53
C GLU A 410 -9.72 -8.14 -2.03
N SER A 411 -10.00 -9.13 -2.88
CA SER A 411 -9.86 -9.03 -4.33
C SER A 411 -10.93 -8.16 -4.99
N VAL A 412 -12.00 -7.80 -4.27
CA VAL A 412 -13.15 -7.09 -4.84
C VAL A 412 -13.34 -5.72 -4.17
N HIS A 413 -13.78 -5.70 -2.91
CA HIS A 413 -14.19 -4.48 -2.21
C HIS A 413 -13.38 -4.16 -0.96
N LEU A 414 -12.96 -5.18 -0.20
CA LEU A 414 -12.42 -4.97 1.15
C LEU A 414 -11.22 -4.01 1.17
N LEU A 415 -10.22 -4.22 0.31
CA LEU A 415 -9.01 -3.39 0.29
C LEU A 415 -9.32 -1.93 -0.08
N LYS A 416 -10.25 -1.69 -1.01
CA LYS A 416 -10.61 -0.33 -1.44
C LYS A 416 -11.42 0.41 -0.39
N ILE A 417 -12.34 -0.29 0.28
CA ILE A 417 -13.08 0.29 1.41
C ILE A 417 -12.12 0.55 2.58
N LYS A 418 -11.19 -0.37 2.86
CA LYS A 418 -10.11 -0.16 3.85
C LYS A 418 -9.26 1.06 3.52
N GLU A 419 -8.89 1.27 2.25
CA GLU A 419 -8.19 2.48 1.80
C GLU A 419 -9.01 3.76 2.01
N VAL A 420 -10.32 3.74 1.76
CA VAL A 420 -11.22 4.88 2.05
C VAL A 420 -11.20 5.22 3.54
N ILE A 421 -11.33 4.21 4.41
CA ILE A 421 -11.30 4.40 5.86
C ILE A 421 -9.92 4.93 6.27
N LYS A 422 -8.83 4.29 5.83
CA LYS A 422 -7.46 4.73 6.13
C LYS A 422 -7.22 6.18 5.71
N LYS A 423 -7.62 6.56 4.49
CA LYS A 423 -7.47 7.93 4.00
C LYS A 423 -8.27 8.92 4.86
N PHE A 424 -9.48 8.57 5.27
CA PHE A 424 -10.28 9.39 6.17
C PHE A 424 -9.57 9.64 7.50
N TYR A 425 -9.02 8.59 8.14
CA TYR A 425 -8.26 8.71 9.39
C TYR A 425 -7.03 9.60 9.19
N THR A 426 -6.21 9.34 8.18
CA THR A 426 -4.98 10.12 7.92
C THR A 426 -5.26 11.61 7.69
N VAL A 427 -6.32 11.96 6.95
CA VAL A 427 -6.65 13.38 6.67
C VAL A 427 -7.09 14.11 7.93
N HIS A 428 -7.84 13.43 8.80
CA HIS A 428 -8.49 14.05 9.96
C HIS A 428 -7.76 13.81 11.29
N GLU A 429 -6.68 13.04 11.30
CA GLU A 429 -5.90 12.67 12.48
C GLU A 429 -5.65 13.84 13.44
N ARG A 430 -5.05 14.94 12.95
CA ARG A 430 -4.77 16.12 13.79
C ARG A 430 -6.03 16.76 14.37
N SER A 431 -7.10 16.84 13.58
CA SER A 431 -8.36 17.47 13.98
C SER A 431 -9.14 16.63 14.99
N LEU A 432 -9.07 15.29 14.86
CA LEU A 432 -9.76 14.35 15.73
C LEU A 432 -8.96 14.10 17.03
N LYS A 433 -7.63 14.18 17.00
CA LYS A 433 -6.78 14.07 18.20
C LYS A 433 -7.04 15.17 19.23
N ASN A 434 -7.39 16.37 18.77
CA ASN A 434 -7.68 17.52 19.64
C ASN A 434 -9.13 17.56 20.13
N LEU A 435 -9.98 16.65 19.65
CA LEU A 435 -11.38 16.59 20.00
C LEU A 435 -11.55 15.79 21.28
N ASP A 436 -11.97 16.41 22.37
CA ASP A 436 -12.22 15.70 23.62
C ASP A 436 -13.68 15.24 23.70
N ILE A 437 -13.92 13.96 23.41
CA ILE A 437 -15.29 13.39 23.37
C ILE A 437 -15.84 13.19 24.80
N ASN A 438 -14.98 13.16 25.83
CA ASN A 438 -15.38 12.82 27.21
C ASN A 438 -15.27 13.95 28.23
N LEU A 439 -14.42 14.97 28.05
CA LEU A 439 -14.28 16.08 29.02
C LEU A 439 -15.26 17.24 28.82
N SER A 440 -16.37 17.04 28.14
CA SER A 440 -17.45 18.02 28.19
C SER A 440 -18.73 17.40 28.72
N GLU A 441 -19.02 17.75 29.97
CA GLU A 441 -20.39 18.02 30.42
C GLU A 441 -21.11 19.05 29.50
N ASP A 442 -20.39 19.64 28.51
CA ASP A 442 -20.84 20.58 27.47
C ASP A 442 -21.08 19.99 26.05
N LEU A 443 -20.81 18.71 25.76
CA LEU A 443 -21.23 18.08 24.49
C LEU A 443 -22.72 17.67 24.61
N ASN A 444 -23.61 18.62 24.31
CA ASN A 444 -25.04 18.30 24.19
C ASN A 444 -25.23 17.15 23.18
N ASN A 445 -26.16 16.22 23.44
CA ASN A 445 -26.45 15.08 22.54
C ASN A 445 -26.59 15.49 21.06
N ASP A 446 -27.13 16.69 20.81
CA ASP A 446 -27.29 17.27 19.48
C ASP A 446 -25.95 17.44 18.73
N GLN A 447 -24.87 17.86 19.41
CA GLN A 447 -23.53 18.03 18.82
C GLN A 447 -22.88 16.68 18.50
N LYS A 448 -23.07 15.68 19.37
CA LYS A 448 -22.62 14.31 19.11
C LYS A 448 -23.33 13.70 17.90
N GLU A 449 -24.64 13.93 17.76
CA GLU A 449 -25.40 13.49 16.58
C GLU A 449 -24.90 14.15 15.29
N ILE A 450 -24.60 15.45 15.32
CA ILE A 450 -24.01 16.17 14.17
C ILE A 450 -22.66 15.55 13.79
N LEU A 451 -21.79 15.29 14.77
CA LEU A 451 -20.49 14.67 14.54
C LEU A 451 -20.62 13.29 13.89
N VAL A 452 -21.48 12.42 14.44
CA VAL A 452 -21.76 11.09 13.86
C VAL A 452 -22.26 11.23 12.43
N ARG A 453 -23.18 12.16 12.15
CA ARG A 453 -23.70 12.38 10.78
C ARG A 453 -22.62 12.85 9.82
N LEU A 454 -21.76 13.78 10.22
CA LEU A 454 -20.67 14.29 9.37
C LEU A 454 -19.69 13.18 9.00
N ILE A 455 -19.21 12.43 9.98
CA ILE A 455 -18.30 11.29 9.75
C ILE A 455 -18.98 10.23 8.88
N SER A 456 -20.22 9.85 9.24
CA SER A 456 -20.97 8.83 8.52
C SER A 456 -21.23 9.20 7.07
N ASN A 457 -21.69 10.44 6.80
CA ASN A 457 -21.96 10.91 5.44
C ASN A 457 -20.67 11.04 4.62
N THR A 458 -19.56 11.47 5.23
CA THR A 458 -18.27 11.56 4.55
C THR A 458 -17.80 10.17 4.09
N LEU A 459 -17.84 9.17 4.98
CA LEU A 459 -17.47 7.79 4.64
C LEU A 459 -18.47 7.15 3.67
N LYS A 460 -19.78 7.34 3.91
CA LYS A 460 -20.86 6.83 3.05
C LYS A 460 -20.67 7.25 1.60
N LEU A 461 -20.45 8.53 1.37
CA LEU A 461 -20.25 9.08 0.03
C LEU A 461 -19.13 8.37 -0.74
N GLN A 462 -18.01 8.10 -0.08
CA GLN A 462 -16.84 7.47 -0.69
C GLN A 462 -17.05 5.96 -0.93
N ILE A 463 -17.65 5.26 0.04
CA ILE A 463 -17.97 3.82 -0.08
C ILE A 463 -19.03 3.60 -1.17
N GLU A 464 -20.08 4.43 -1.24
CA GLU A 464 -21.09 4.31 -2.29
C GLU A 464 -20.54 4.62 -3.67
N PHE A 465 -19.68 5.63 -3.80
CA PHE A 465 -18.99 5.90 -5.05
C PHE A 465 -18.17 4.67 -5.49
N HIS A 466 -17.47 4.01 -4.57
CA HIS A 466 -16.75 2.78 -4.87
C HIS A 466 -17.67 1.64 -5.35
N LEU A 467 -18.77 1.39 -4.62
CA LEU A 467 -19.66 0.26 -4.87
C LEU A 467 -20.56 0.47 -6.11
N LYS A 468 -21.09 1.67 -6.30
CA LYS A 468 -22.15 1.99 -7.27
C LYS A 468 -21.63 2.86 -8.44
N GLY A 469 -20.44 3.45 -8.33
CA GLY A 469 -19.88 4.38 -9.33
C GLY A 469 -20.64 5.70 -9.45
N LYS A 470 -21.50 6.02 -8.47
CA LYS A 470 -22.36 7.20 -8.43
C LYS A 470 -22.48 7.69 -7.00
N PHE A 471 -22.71 8.99 -6.85
CA PHE A 471 -22.96 9.62 -5.56
C PHE A 471 -24.46 9.55 -5.21
N ASP A 472 -24.76 9.32 -3.93
CA ASP A 472 -26.08 9.54 -3.37
C ASP A 472 -26.32 11.05 -3.20
N SER A 473 -27.31 11.56 -3.94
CA SER A 473 -27.68 12.98 -3.91
C SER A 473 -28.20 13.43 -2.55
N GLU A 474 -28.84 12.54 -1.78
CA GLU A 474 -29.32 12.87 -0.43
C GLU A 474 -28.14 12.96 0.54
N CYS A 475 -27.18 12.05 0.45
CA CYS A 475 -25.95 12.10 1.23
C CYS A 475 -25.12 13.36 0.94
N LEU A 476 -24.94 13.69 -0.34
CA LEU A 476 -24.27 14.93 -0.77
C LEU A 476 -24.96 16.17 -0.19
N ALA A 477 -26.28 16.27 -0.33
CA ALA A 477 -27.04 17.42 0.18
C ALA A 477 -26.98 17.52 1.71
N SER A 478 -27.05 16.38 2.43
CA SER A 478 -26.90 16.36 3.88
C SER A 478 -25.50 16.81 4.28
N LEU A 479 -24.44 16.32 3.63
CA LEU A 479 -23.08 16.68 3.96
C LEU A 479 -22.81 18.17 3.73
N THR A 480 -23.28 18.73 2.60
CA THR A 480 -23.17 20.18 2.34
C THR A 480 -23.90 20.98 3.41
N LYS A 481 -25.12 20.58 3.78
CA LYS A 481 -25.91 21.27 4.80
C LYS A 481 -25.28 21.19 6.19
N ASP A 482 -24.86 20.00 6.60
CA ASP A 482 -24.28 19.76 7.92
C ASP A 482 -22.89 20.42 8.05
N SER A 483 -22.12 20.50 6.96
CA SER A 483 -20.83 21.21 6.91
C SER A 483 -20.95 22.73 7.01
N ALA A 484 -22.15 23.28 6.80
CA ALA A 484 -22.44 24.71 6.82
C ALA A 484 -23.08 25.19 8.14
N ILE A 485 -23.21 24.32 9.15
CA ILE A 485 -23.73 24.69 10.46
C ILE A 485 -22.64 25.49 11.21
N ASP A 486 -22.96 26.70 11.65
CA ASP A 486 -22.10 27.49 12.55
C ASP A 486 -22.07 26.84 13.95
N ASP A 487 -20.94 26.95 14.67
CA ASP A 487 -20.73 26.42 16.04
C ASP A 487 -20.66 24.88 16.19
N ILE A 488 -20.14 24.14 15.20
CA ILE A 488 -19.82 22.71 15.36
C ILE A 488 -18.43 22.54 15.99
N ILE A 489 -18.32 21.60 16.93
CA ILE A 489 -17.06 21.31 17.66
C ILE A 489 -15.98 20.74 16.74
N TRP A 490 -16.36 20.15 15.60
CA TRP A 490 -15.46 19.65 14.58
C TRP A 490 -16.05 19.76 13.19
N THR A 491 -15.22 20.26 12.28
CA THR A 491 -15.52 20.34 10.86
C THR A 491 -14.59 19.38 10.10
N PRO A 492 -15.14 18.49 9.27
CA PRO A 492 -14.31 17.64 8.43
C PRO A 492 -13.55 18.50 7.42
N ARG A 493 -12.32 18.10 7.09
CA ARG A 493 -11.42 18.79 6.15
C ARG A 493 -11.87 18.56 4.71
N LEU A 494 -13.03 19.08 4.37
CA LEU A 494 -13.68 18.93 3.07
C LEU A 494 -13.58 20.20 2.23
N GLU A 495 -13.31 20.04 0.95
CA GLU A 495 -13.33 21.10 -0.05
C GLU A 495 -14.77 21.47 -0.42
N THR A 496 -15.37 22.39 0.34
CA THR A 496 -16.80 22.75 0.24
C THR A 496 -17.20 23.22 -1.15
N GLN A 497 -16.35 23.97 -1.85
CA GLN A 497 -16.60 24.40 -3.23
C GLN A 497 -16.64 23.23 -4.21
N LYS A 498 -15.75 22.24 -4.04
CA LYS A 498 -15.74 21.04 -4.89
C LYS A 498 -16.90 20.12 -4.53
N LEU A 499 -17.28 20.02 -3.26
CA LEU A 499 -18.47 19.30 -2.81
C LEU A 499 -19.76 19.88 -3.41
N GLU A 500 -19.87 21.22 -3.48
CA GLU A 500 -20.97 21.89 -4.19
C GLU A 500 -20.94 21.59 -5.69
N GLN A 501 -19.77 21.64 -6.34
CA GLN A 501 -19.66 21.28 -7.76
C GLN A 501 -20.01 19.81 -8.04
N LEU A 502 -19.73 18.90 -7.10
CA LEU A 502 -20.15 17.50 -7.16
C LEU A 502 -21.67 17.36 -7.03
N SER A 503 -22.29 18.06 -6.09
CA SER A 503 -23.76 18.03 -5.91
C SER A 503 -24.51 18.64 -7.09
N GLU A 504 -23.93 19.63 -7.76
CA GLU A 504 -24.46 20.24 -8.99
C GLU A 504 -24.15 19.45 -10.27
N GLY A 505 -23.37 18.36 -10.17
CA GLY A 505 -22.94 17.54 -11.31
C GLY A 505 -21.98 18.26 -12.28
N LYS A 506 -21.29 19.30 -11.80
CA LYS A 506 -20.31 20.10 -12.56
C LYS A 506 -18.89 19.53 -12.48
N LEU A 507 -18.63 18.66 -11.52
CA LEU A 507 -17.35 17.96 -11.35
C LEU A 507 -17.53 16.46 -11.64
N GLU A 508 -16.73 15.93 -12.56
CA GLU A 508 -16.74 14.51 -12.93
C GLU A 508 -15.57 13.80 -12.24
N ILE A 509 -15.89 12.79 -11.43
CA ILE A 509 -14.90 11.98 -10.70
C ILE A 509 -14.68 10.66 -11.42
N LYS A 510 -13.43 10.37 -11.78
CA LYS A 510 -13.08 9.20 -12.60
C LYS A 510 -12.77 7.96 -11.77
N ASN A 511 -12.22 8.12 -10.58
CA ASN A 511 -11.79 7.03 -9.71
C ASN A 511 -11.69 7.51 -8.25
N LEU A 512 -11.40 6.60 -7.32
CA LEU A 512 -11.30 6.93 -5.89
C LEU A 512 -10.17 7.92 -5.56
N ASN A 513 -9.02 7.86 -6.24
CA ASN A 513 -7.94 8.83 -6.00
C ASN A 513 -8.36 10.23 -6.44
N ASP A 514 -9.01 10.34 -7.60
CA ASP A 514 -9.62 11.57 -8.08
C ASP A 514 -10.70 12.08 -7.11
N LEU A 515 -11.45 11.18 -6.46
CA LEU A 515 -12.37 11.57 -5.38
C LEU A 515 -11.60 12.15 -4.20
N PHE A 516 -10.54 11.50 -3.73
CA PHE A 516 -9.76 11.98 -2.59
C PHE A 516 -9.15 13.36 -2.84
N ASP A 517 -8.56 13.59 -4.01
CA ASP A 517 -7.93 14.86 -4.41
C ASP A 517 -8.94 16.00 -4.56
N ASN A 518 -10.21 15.67 -4.78
CA ASN A 518 -11.30 16.65 -4.89
C ASN A 518 -12.15 16.80 -3.63
N LEU A 519 -12.11 15.83 -2.72
CA LEU A 519 -12.90 15.84 -1.50
C LEU A 519 -12.13 16.46 -0.33
N TYR A 520 -10.82 16.21 -0.21
CA TYR A 520 -9.99 16.64 0.91
C TYR A 520 -9.00 17.76 0.53
N TYR A 521 -8.61 18.58 1.51
CA TYR A 521 -7.50 19.54 1.37
C TYR A 521 -6.14 18.81 1.32
N GLU A 522 -5.16 19.32 0.54
CA GLU A 522 -3.77 18.83 0.55
C GLU A 522 -3.03 19.30 1.82
N GLU A 523 -2.16 18.45 2.39
CA GLU A 523 -1.29 18.84 3.52
C GLU A 523 -0.33 19.97 3.09
N GLY A 524 -0.58 21.19 3.54
CA GLY A 524 0.24 22.36 3.26
C GLY A 524 -0.51 23.69 3.32
N GLU A 525 -1.85 23.66 3.23
CA GLU A 525 -2.69 24.81 3.53
C GLU A 525 -3.13 24.72 5.00
N ASP A 526 -2.27 25.21 5.90
CA ASP A 526 -2.74 25.66 7.21
C ASP A 526 -3.75 26.79 6.97
N ILE A 527 -5.02 26.41 6.87
CA ILE A 527 -6.09 27.38 7.05
C ILE A 527 -6.26 27.52 8.56
N ASP A 528 -5.61 28.55 9.10
CA ASP A 528 -5.97 29.15 10.39
C ASP A 528 -7.49 29.43 10.37
N TYR A 529 -8.25 28.67 11.16
CA TYR A 529 -9.57 29.07 11.65
C TYR A 529 -9.65 28.83 13.15
#